data_AF-A0AAW5N2A5-F1
#
_entry.id   AF-A0AAW5N2A5-F1
#
_cell.length_a   1.000
_cell.length_b   1.000
_cell.length_c   1.000
_cell.angle_alpha   90.00
_cell.angle_beta   90.00
_cell.angle_gamma   90.00
#
_symmetry.space_group_name_H-M   'P 1'
#
loop_
_entity.id
_entity.type
_entity.pdbx_description
1 polymer ?
#
loop_
_entity_poly.entity_id
_entity_poly.type
_entity_poly.pdbx_seq_one_letter_code
_entity_poly.pdbx_strand_id
1 'polypeptide(L)'
;PIALEGALKLKEISYIHAEAYAAGELKHGPLALIDADMPVIVVAPNNELLEKLKSNIEEVRARGGQLYVFADQDAGFVSSDNMHIIEMPHVEEVIAPIFYT
;
A
#
# COMPACT_ATOMS: atom_id res chain seq x y z
N PRO A 1 2.09 11.23 2.74
CA PRO A 1 2.05 11.47 4.21
C PRO A 1 1.38 10.34 5.01
N ILE A 2 0.24 9.82 4.54
CA ILE A 2 -0.54 8.79 5.26
C ILE A 2 0.27 7.52 5.56
N ALA A 3 0.98 6.99 4.56
CA ALA A 3 1.85 5.84 4.76
C ALA A 3 2.95 6.08 5.82
N LEU A 4 3.49 7.31 5.92
CA LEU A 4 4.50 7.66 6.93
C LEU A 4 3.91 7.62 8.34
N GLU A 5 2.68 8.10 8.51
CA GLU A 5 1.98 8.03 9.80
C GLU A 5 1.68 6.57 10.18
N GLY A 6 1.20 5.76 9.24
CA GLY A 6 0.98 4.32 9.47
C GLY A 6 2.27 3.60 9.89
N ALA A 7 3.39 3.87 9.21
CA ALA A 7 4.70 3.32 9.58
C ALA A 7 5.16 3.81 10.96
N LEU A 8 4.88 5.07 11.31
CA LEU A 8 5.19 5.61 12.64
C LEU A 8 4.39 4.87 13.73
N LYS A 9 3.07 4.68 13.55
CA LYS A 9 2.23 4.00 14.54
C LYS A 9 2.61 2.55 14.74
N LEU A 10 2.96 1.84 13.67
CA LEU A 10 3.47 0.47 13.77
C LEU A 10 4.75 0.41 14.62
N LYS A 11 5.71 1.32 14.39
CA LYS A 11 6.93 1.40 15.21
C LYS A 11 6.64 1.69 16.68
N GLU A 12 5.76 2.65 16.94
CA GLU A 12 5.48 3.12 18.30
C GLU A 12 4.79 2.07 19.17
N ILE A 13 3.85 1.31 18.59
CA ILE A 13 2.96 0.43 19.36
C ILE A 13 3.39 -1.03 19.29
N SER A 14 3.80 -1.50 18.10
CA SER A 14 4.13 -2.92 17.87
C SER A 14 5.62 -3.22 17.95
N TYR A 15 6.48 -2.19 17.95
CA TYR A 15 7.93 -2.30 17.83
C TYR A 15 8.41 -2.98 16.53
N ILE A 16 7.53 -3.19 15.56
CA ILE A 16 7.90 -3.65 14.22
C ILE A 16 8.64 -2.52 13.51
N HIS A 17 9.77 -2.87 12.89
CA HIS A 17 10.43 -1.95 11.97
C HIS A 17 9.55 -1.77 10.73
N ALA A 18 8.96 -0.59 10.58
CA ALA A 18 8.18 -0.22 9.41
C ALA A 18 8.87 0.90 8.63
N GLU A 19 8.68 1.00 7.32
CA GLU A 19 9.14 2.17 6.57
C GLU A 19 8.13 2.47 5.48
N ALA A 20 7.95 3.76 5.19
CA ALA A 20 7.02 4.18 4.16
C ALA A 20 7.78 4.87 3.03
N TYR A 21 7.45 4.45 1.82
CA TYR A 21 8.02 4.97 0.59
C TYR A 21 6.91 5.54 -0.29
N ALA A 22 7.25 6.53 -1.12
CA ALA A 22 6.40 6.88 -2.24
C ALA A 22 6.39 5.69 -3.22
N ALA A 23 5.21 5.30 -3.71
CA ALA A 23 5.09 4.11 -4.56
C ALA A 23 5.97 4.15 -5.82
N GLY A 24 6.25 5.35 -6.35
CA GLY A 24 7.14 5.53 -7.52
C GLY A 24 8.64 5.34 -7.23
N GLU A 25 9.07 5.39 -5.97
CA GLU A 25 10.49 5.36 -5.58
C GLU A 25 10.99 3.94 -5.24
N LEU A 26 10.15 2.92 -5.42
CA LEU A 26 10.45 1.55 -5.03
C LEU A 26 11.70 0.98 -5.74
N LYS A 27 12.02 1.45 -6.96
CA LYS A 27 13.06 0.89 -7.84
C LYS A 27 14.49 1.15 -7.38
N HIS A 28 14.72 2.15 -6.53
CA HIS A 28 16.07 2.59 -6.18
C HIS A 28 16.61 2.05 -4.84
N GLY A 29 15.93 1.09 -4.22
CA GLY A 29 16.41 0.45 -2.99
C GLY A 29 15.38 -0.47 -2.34
N PRO A 30 14.16 0.00 -2.02
CA PRO A 30 13.19 -0.76 -1.25
C PRO A 30 12.78 -2.10 -1.88
N LEU A 31 12.68 -2.16 -3.22
CA LEU A 31 12.36 -3.39 -3.94
C LEU A 31 13.38 -4.52 -3.73
N ALA A 32 14.62 -4.22 -3.33
CA ALA A 32 15.63 -5.22 -3.03
C ALA A 32 15.38 -5.96 -1.70
N LEU A 33 14.53 -5.41 -0.82
CA LEU A 33 14.22 -5.96 0.50
C LEU A 33 12.92 -6.78 0.49
N ILE A 34 12.21 -6.85 -0.63
CA ILE A 34 10.94 -7.57 -0.73
C ILE A 34 11.20 -9.06 -0.95
N ASP A 35 10.63 -9.89 -0.09
CA ASP A 35 10.56 -11.33 -0.20
C ASP A 35 9.17 -11.85 0.22
N ALA A 36 9.02 -13.18 0.34
CA ALA A 36 7.75 -13.83 0.65
C ALA A 36 7.24 -13.57 2.08
N ASP A 37 8.10 -13.16 3.00
CA ASP A 37 7.77 -12.94 4.41
C ASP A 37 7.58 -11.45 4.73
N MET A 38 7.84 -10.55 3.77
CA MET A 38 7.72 -9.11 3.95
C MET A 38 6.26 -8.62 3.74
N PRO A 39 5.59 -8.12 4.79
CA PRO A 39 4.28 -7.48 4.63
C PRO A 39 4.42 -6.09 4.02
N VAL A 40 3.64 -5.82 2.98
CA VAL A 40 3.58 -4.52 2.30
C VAL A 40 2.16 -3.97 2.39
N ILE A 41 2.02 -2.85 3.09
CA ILE A 41 0.75 -2.15 3.24
C ILE A 41 0.66 -1.06 2.17
N VAL A 42 -0.44 -1.03 1.42
CA VAL A 42 -0.66 -0.07 0.34
C VAL A 42 -1.97 0.68 0.55
N VAL A 43 -1.91 1.99 0.35
CA VAL A 43 -3.08 2.90 0.36
C VAL A 43 -3.39 3.26 -1.09
N ALA A 44 -4.59 2.92 -1.55
CA ALA A 44 -4.98 3.01 -2.95
C ALA A 44 -6.35 3.72 -3.12
N PRO A 45 -6.40 5.05 -2.93
CA PRO A 45 -7.58 5.84 -3.28
C PRO A 45 -7.81 5.84 -4.80
N ASN A 46 -9.06 6.07 -5.22
CA ASN A 46 -9.41 6.15 -6.63
C ASN A 46 -9.10 7.54 -7.20
N ASN A 47 -7.86 7.75 -7.65
CA ASN A 47 -7.41 9.01 -8.26
C ASN A 47 -6.60 8.79 -9.55
N GLU A 48 -6.10 9.87 -10.15
CA GLU A 48 -5.36 9.85 -11.41
C GLU A 48 -4.06 9.00 -11.39
N LEU A 49 -3.53 8.67 -10.20
CA LEU A 49 -2.31 7.88 -10.03
C LEU A 49 -2.58 6.39 -9.81
N LEU A 50 -3.84 5.96 -9.75
CA LEU A 50 -4.24 4.59 -9.47
C LEU A 50 -3.60 3.58 -10.42
N GLU A 51 -3.57 3.87 -11.73
CA GLU A 51 -2.97 2.96 -12.72
C GLU A 51 -1.45 2.81 -12.55
N LYS A 52 -0.76 3.89 -12.15
CA LYS A 52 0.67 3.83 -11.82
C LYS A 52 0.88 3.02 -10.54
N LEU A 53 0.01 3.19 -9.55
CA LEU A 53 0.06 2.44 -8.30
C LEU A 53 -0.15 0.94 -8.53
N LYS A 54 -1.11 0.55 -9.38
CA LYS A 54 -1.32 -0.85 -9.79
C LYS A 54 -0.04 -1.47 -10.36
N SER A 55 0.64 -0.77 -11.27
CA SER A 55 1.92 -1.23 -11.81
C SER A 55 2.98 -1.46 -10.72
N ASN A 56 3.07 -0.57 -9.73
CA ASN A 56 4.02 -0.72 -8.63
C ASN A 56 3.66 -1.89 -7.70
N ILE A 57 2.37 -2.10 -7.43
CA ILE A 57 1.88 -3.24 -6.65
C ILE A 57 2.25 -4.55 -7.34
N GLU A 58 2.09 -4.62 -8.67
CA GLU A 58 2.46 -5.81 -9.44
C GLU A 58 3.95 -6.14 -9.36
N GLU A 59 4.83 -5.13 -9.36
CA GLU A 59 6.28 -5.32 -9.18
C GLU A 59 6.62 -5.92 -7.80
N VAL A 60 5.91 -5.51 -6.76
CA VAL A 60 6.06 -6.06 -5.40
C VAL A 60 5.50 -7.48 -5.33
N ARG A 61 4.30 -7.70 -5.90
CA ARG A 61 3.62 -8.99 -5.91
C ARG A 61 4.44 -10.07 -6.61
N ALA A 62 5.02 -9.73 -7.76
CA ALA A 62 5.84 -10.64 -8.56
C ALA A 62 7.12 -11.10 -7.82
N ARG A 63 7.53 -10.38 -6.77
CA ARG A 63 8.69 -10.73 -5.92
C ARG A 63 8.30 -11.53 -4.67
N GLY A 64 7.01 -11.83 -4.50
CA GLY A 64 6.50 -12.65 -3.40
C GLY A 64 5.95 -11.85 -2.22
N GLY A 65 6.06 -10.52 -2.22
CA GLY A 65 5.59 -9.68 -1.11
C GLY A 65 4.12 -9.93 -0.74
N GLN A 66 3.83 -9.95 0.56
CA GLN A 66 2.47 -10.12 1.09
C GLN A 66 1.77 -8.77 1.14
N LEU A 67 0.86 -8.53 0.19
CA LEU A 67 0.23 -7.23 0.01
C LEU A 67 -1.07 -7.13 0.82
N TYR A 68 -1.22 -6.03 1.55
CA TYR A 68 -2.45 -5.60 2.21
C TYR A 68 -2.84 -4.24 1.63
N VAL A 69 -3.82 -4.24 0.73
CA VAL A 69 -4.20 -3.05 -0.04
C VAL A 69 -5.52 -2.50 0.46
N PHE A 70 -5.45 -1.35 1.11
CA PHE A 70 -6.61 -0.54 1.45
C PHE A 70 -7.01 0.22 0.20
N ALA A 71 -8.10 -0.20 -0.45
CA ALA A 71 -8.49 0.30 -1.76
C ALA A 71 -9.92 0.81 -1.75
N ASP A 72 -10.14 1.91 -2.45
CA ASP A 72 -11.48 2.36 -2.81
C ASP A 72 -12.22 1.23 -3.54
N GLN A 73 -13.49 1.00 -3.19
CA GLN A 73 -14.34 -0.04 -3.79
C GLN A 73 -14.37 0.01 -5.34
N ASP A 74 -14.20 1.19 -5.94
CA ASP A 74 -14.25 1.39 -7.39
C ASP A 74 -12.85 1.36 -8.05
N ALA A 75 -11.79 1.05 -7.28
CA ALA A 75 -10.42 1.00 -7.79
C ALA A 75 -10.12 -0.24 -8.66
N GLY A 76 -10.99 -1.25 -8.64
CA GLY A 76 -10.87 -2.42 -9.51
C GLY A 76 -9.70 -3.35 -9.19
N PHE A 77 -9.31 -3.44 -7.91
CA PHE A 77 -8.36 -4.46 -7.46
C PHE A 77 -9.06 -5.82 -7.31
N VAL A 78 -8.31 -6.89 -7.53
CA VAL A 78 -8.78 -8.27 -7.36
C VAL A 78 -7.82 -8.96 -6.40
N SER A 79 -8.36 -9.64 -5.39
CA SER A 79 -7.55 -10.41 -4.45
C SER A 79 -6.84 -11.58 -5.12
N SER A 80 -5.67 -11.93 -4.61
CA SER A 80 -4.91 -13.14 -4.99
C SER A 80 -4.20 -13.73 -3.76
N ASP A 81 -3.52 -14.86 -3.92
CA ASP A 81 -2.93 -15.62 -2.80
C ASP A 81 -2.04 -14.78 -1.87
N ASN A 82 -1.25 -13.85 -2.42
CA ASN A 82 -0.39 -12.92 -1.68
C ASN A 82 -0.87 -11.44 -1.74
N MET A 83 -2.15 -11.22 -2.04
CA MET A 83 -2.72 -9.87 -2.14
C MET A 83 -4.13 -9.83 -1.54
N HIS A 84 -4.21 -9.26 -0.34
CA HIS A 84 -5.44 -9.05 0.40
C HIS A 84 -5.96 -7.64 0.15
N ILE A 85 -7.22 -7.52 -0.25
CA ILE A 85 -7.88 -6.24 -0.48
C ILE A 85 -8.77 -5.93 0.72
N ILE A 86 -8.58 -4.75 1.29
CA ILE A 86 -9.44 -4.16 2.31
C ILE A 86 -10.23 -3.06 1.62
N GLU A 87 -11.51 -3.31 1.37
CA GLU A 87 -12.39 -2.36 0.70
C GLU A 87 -12.67 -1.15 1.61
N MET A 88 -12.44 0.04 1.06
CA MET A 88 -12.69 1.33 1.66
C MET A 88 -13.87 1.99 0.93
N PRO A 89 -14.73 2.73 1.64
CA PRO A 89 -15.81 3.46 1.00
C PRO A 89 -15.26 4.52 0.04
N HIS A 90 -16.01 4.79 -1.02
CA HIS A 90 -15.69 5.91 -1.88
C HIS A 90 -15.83 7.25 -1.13
N VAL A 91 -14.82 8.08 -1.20
CA VAL A 91 -14.75 9.37 -0.52
C VAL A 91 -14.09 10.43 -1.39
N GLU A 92 -14.53 11.69 -1.25
CA GLU A 92 -13.94 12.85 -1.91
C GLU A 92 -12.45 12.99 -1.58
N GLU A 93 -11.64 13.37 -2.58
CA GLU A 93 -10.17 13.39 -2.47
C GLU A 93 -9.67 14.22 -1.28
N VAL A 94 -10.35 15.34 -0.99
CA VAL A 94 -9.98 16.26 0.10
C VAL A 94 -10.12 15.63 1.50
N ILE A 95 -11.04 14.67 1.68
CA ILE A 95 -11.25 13.97 2.96
C ILE A 95 -10.65 12.56 2.97
N ALA A 96 -10.25 12.02 1.83
CA ALA A 96 -9.62 10.70 1.73
C ALA A 96 -8.46 10.51 2.75
N PRO A 97 -7.55 11.47 2.98
CA PRO A 97 -6.52 11.36 4.02
C PRO A 97 -7.02 10.90 5.40
N ILE A 98 -8.22 11.32 5.81
CA ILE A 98 -8.81 10.99 7.11
C ILE A 98 -9.25 9.52 7.17
N PHE A 99 -9.78 9.00 6.07
CA PHE A 99 -10.27 7.62 6.00
C PHE A 99 -9.15 6.59 5.88
N TYR A 100 -8.02 6.97 5.28
CA TYR A 100 -6.89 6.07 5.04
C TYR A 100 -5.80 6.10 6.11
N THR A 101 -5.95 6.89 7.18
CA THR A 101 -5.05 6.91 8.35
C THR A 101 -5.51 5.91 9.40
#